data_AF-A0A971BAT4-F1
#
_entry.id   AF-A0A971BAT4-F1
#
_cell.length_a   1.000
_cell.length_b   1.000
_cell.length_c   1.000
_cell.angle_alpha   90.00
_cell.angle_beta   90.00
_cell.angle_gamma   90.00
#
_symmetry.space_group_name_H-M   'P 1'
#
loop_
_entity.id
_entity.type
_entity.pdbx_description
1 polymer ?
#
loop_
_entity_poly.entity_id
_entity_poly.type
_entity_poly.pdbx_seq_one_letter_code
_entity_poly.pdbx_strand_id
1 'polypeptide(L)'
;METRFRGEYNSPNNLTDFFLNPANYTFRDFSVVFGNDVAKSIYKELYKPTTSHNSFRQIFPVKILTDQFTKKYAFELSDKRQIETVIIKRRTGNTICLSTQVGCPVQCRFCKSGENGLIRNLSTAEIIQQFLFTNEKINRIVFMGIGEPLYNYNEIIRAVHILRDRNGLDFPTDGISISTVGPIDKLQMLREEHIKIQLVLSLHATDQETRDYLIPGMSKHSINEVVSLTMEYGRRHNRKVSIAYLLLPGINDRRVDSERLSRWFGNKNVIVNLLKYNGKKNYEFRPASVQELNHFKNILEQSNVQVTIRQSMGDSIEAACGELAIK
;
A
#
# COMPACT_ATOMS: atom_id res chain seq x y z
N MET A 1 13.28 14.68 17.37
CA MET A 1 14.13 14.26 16.25
C MET A 1 13.35 14.58 14.98
N GLU A 2 13.57 15.76 14.42
CA GLU A 2 12.91 16.21 13.19
C GLU A 2 13.38 15.32 12.04
N THR A 3 12.48 14.52 11.49
CA THR A 3 12.73 13.83 10.22
C THR A 3 12.85 14.90 9.13
N ARG A 4 14.08 15.22 8.71
CA ARG A 4 14.34 16.13 7.60
C ARG A 4 13.90 15.44 6.30
N PHE A 5 12.62 15.55 5.97
CA PHE A 5 12.14 15.28 4.62
C PHE A 5 12.88 16.22 3.66
N ARG A 6 13.59 15.64 2.70
CA ARG A 6 14.40 16.30 1.66
C ARG A 6 13.72 16.24 0.29
N GLY A 7 12.39 16.25 0.23
CA GLY A 7 11.72 16.55 -1.03
C GLY A 7 12.03 18.00 -1.41
N GLU A 8 12.41 18.25 -2.67
CA GLU A 8 12.39 19.60 -3.23
C GLU A 8 10.97 20.12 -3.10
N TYR A 9 10.75 20.97 -2.10
CA TYR A 9 9.48 21.63 -1.88
C TYR A 9 9.35 22.69 -2.96
N ASN A 10 8.44 22.48 -3.90
CA ASN A 10 7.75 23.62 -4.48
C ASN A 10 7.12 24.35 -3.29
N SER A 11 7.75 25.45 -2.84
CA SER A 11 7.02 26.52 -2.16
C SER A 11 5.68 26.64 -2.87
N PRO A 12 4.53 26.69 -2.17
CA PRO A 12 3.25 26.78 -2.83
C PRO A 12 3.34 27.89 -3.87
N ASN A 13 3.35 27.51 -5.16
CA ASN A 13 3.55 28.44 -6.27
C ASN A 13 2.42 29.50 -6.29
N ASN A 14 1.36 29.25 -5.51
CA ASN A 14 0.24 30.13 -5.27
C ASN A 14 -0.43 29.81 -3.91
N LEU A 15 -0.59 30.83 -3.04
CA LEU A 15 -1.36 30.72 -1.79
C LEU A 15 -2.80 30.24 -2.03
N THR A 16 -3.37 30.50 -3.21
CA THR A 16 -4.71 30.03 -3.59
C THR A 16 -4.80 28.51 -3.64
N ASP A 17 -3.81 27.80 -4.19
CA ASP A 17 -3.83 26.34 -4.23
C ASP A 17 -3.75 25.73 -2.83
N PHE A 18 -3.00 26.39 -1.94
CA PHE A 18 -2.88 26.00 -0.54
C PHE A 18 -4.24 25.96 0.18
N PHE A 19 -5.12 26.93 -0.08
CA PHE A 19 -6.46 26.97 0.51
C PHE A 19 -7.47 26.06 -0.20
N LEU A 20 -7.30 25.83 -1.51
CA LEU A 20 -8.17 24.92 -2.26
C LEU A 20 -7.88 23.46 -1.93
N ASN A 21 -6.62 23.13 -1.64
CA ASN A 21 -6.13 21.77 -1.44
C ASN A 21 -5.23 21.62 -0.19
N PRO A 22 -5.68 22.02 1.00
CA PRO A 22 -4.84 22.02 2.21
C PRO A 22 -4.32 20.62 2.59
N ALA A 23 -5.04 19.55 2.21
CA ALA A 23 -4.61 18.17 2.43
C ALA A 23 -3.43 17.70 1.54
N ASN A 24 -2.95 18.55 0.62
CA ASN A 24 -1.71 18.30 -0.13
C ASN A 24 -0.45 18.67 0.65
N TYR A 25 -0.57 19.37 1.77
CA TYR A 25 0.55 20.04 2.42
C TYR A 25 0.82 19.47 3.81
N THR A 26 2.09 19.30 4.15
CA THR A 26 2.53 18.83 5.47
C THR A 26 2.46 19.94 6.50
N PHE A 27 2.46 19.62 7.80
CA PHE A 27 2.52 20.64 8.85
C PHE A 27 3.70 21.60 8.68
N ARG A 28 4.85 21.10 8.20
CA ARG A 28 6.03 21.95 7.90
C ARG A 28 5.71 23.00 6.84
N ASP A 29 4.95 22.65 5.81
CA ASP A 29 4.53 23.59 4.77
C ASP A 29 3.64 24.69 5.36
N PHE A 30 2.68 24.31 6.21
CA PHE A 30 1.87 25.28 6.96
C PHE A 30 2.75 26.19 7.83
N SER A 31 3.74 25.63 8.54
CA SER A 31 4.65 26.41 9.39
C SER A 31 5.49 27.42 8.61
N VAL A 32 5.94 27.06 7.41
CA VAL A 32 6.70 27.98 6.53
C VAL A 32 5.83 29.14 6.08
N VAL A 33 4.55 28.90 5.78
CA VAL A 33 3.64 29.91 5.25
C VAL A 33 3.03 30.81 6.33
N PHE A 34 2.58 30.23 7.46
CA PHE A 34 1.81 30.96 8.48
C PHE A 34 2.52 31.15 9.82
N GLY A 35 3.72 30.56 9.99
CA GLY A 35 4.35 30.43 11.29
C GLY A 35 3.75 29.31 12.15
N ASN A 36 4.52 28.82 13.12
CA ASN A 36 4.19 27.59 13.87
C ASN A 36 2.87 27.64 14.63
N ASP A 37 2.56 28.74 15.32
CA ASP A 37 1.36 28.81 16.18
C ASP A 37 0.07 28.80 15.37
N VAL A 38 0.04 29.57 14.28
CA VAL A 38 -1.09 29.61 13.35
C VAL A 38 -1.21 28.29 12.59
N ALA A 39 -0.09 27.76 12.10
CA ALA A 39 -0.04 26.45 11.44
C ALA A 39 -0.64 25.35 12.32
N LYS A 40 -0.31 25.34 13.61
CA LYS A 40 -0.81 24.33 14.56
C LYS A 40 -2.32 24.40 14.74
N SER A 41 -2.87 25.62 14.82
CA SER A 41 -4.31 25.80 14.89
C SER A 41 -5.00 25.32 13.61
N ILE A 42 -4.55 25.78 12.44
CA ILE A 42 -5.17 25.42 11.15
C ILE A 42 -5.07 23.92 10.89
N TYR A 43 -3.89 23.34 11.07
CA TYR A 43 -3.63 21.93 10.79
C TYR A 43 -4.44 21.01 11.71
N LYS A 44 -4.60 21.39 12.98
CA LYS A 44 -5.48 20.67 13.91
C LYS A 44 -6.94 20.73 13.47
N GLU A 45 -7.45 21.91 13.11
CA GLU A 45 -8.82 22.05 12.60
C GLU A 45 -9.06 21.27 11.31
N LEU A 46 -8.09 21.28 10.39
CA LEU A 46 -8.15 20.60 9.09
C LEU A 46 -8.45 19.10 9.23
N TYR A 47 -7.93 18.47 10.27
CA TYR A 47 -8.02 17.03 10.52
C TYR A 47 -8.90 16.67 11.71
N LYS A 48 -9.66 17.62 12.27
CA LYS A 48 -10.69 17.27 13.25
C LYS A 48 -11.76 16.39 12.60
N PRO A 49 -12.28 15.39 13.31
CA PRO A 49 -13.43 14.61 12.88
C PRO A 49 -14.70 15.47 12.98
N THR A 50 -14.85 16.45 12.10
CA THR A 50 -16.07 17.24 11.93
C THR A 50 -16.49 17.20 10.46
N THR A 51 -17.79 17.40 10.22
CA THR A 51 -18.47 17.27 8.92
C THR A 51 -18.03 18.29 7.85
N SER A 52 -17.01 19.11 8.12
CA SER A 52 -16.58 20.26 7.30
C SER A 52 -15.47 19.94 6.28
N HIS A 53 -15.26 18.67 5.90
CA HIS A 53 -14.35 18.34 4.79
C HIS A 53 -14.96 18.60 3.40
N ASN A 54 -16.13 19.24 3.32
CA ASN A 54 -16.81 19.50 2.04
C ASN A 54 -16.12 20.59 1.21
N SER A 55 -15.48 21.59 1.83
CA SER A 55 -15.00 22.79 1.13
C SER A 55 -13.74 22.58 0.27
N PHE A 56 -12.99 21.51 0.50
CA PHE A 56 -11.73 21.18 -0.20
C PHE A 56 -11.71 19.73 -0.69
N ARG A 57 -12.89 19.18 -0.96
CA ARG A 57 -13.06 17.78 -1.37
C ARG A 57 -12.58 17.58 -2.82
N GLN A 58 -11.70 16.60 -3.01
CA GLN A 58 -11.17 16.15 -4.29
C GLN A 58 -11.76 14.80 -4.74
N ILE A 59 -12.38 14.07 -3.80
CA ILE A 59 -12.96 12.75 -4.06
C ILE A 59 -14.40 12.70 -3.55
N PHE A 60 -15.32 12.12 -4.32
CA PHE A 60 -16.75 12.09 -4.05
C PHE A 60 -17.23 10.64 -3.93
N PRO A 61 -17.88 10.24 -2.83
CA PRO A 61 -18.43 8.89 -2.70
C PRO A 61 -19.53 8.67 -3.74
N VAL A 62 -19.39 7.66 -4.60
CA VAL A 62 -20.43 7.32 -5.59
C VAL A 62 -21.11 5.99 -5.28
N LYS A 63 -20.43 5.09 -4.56
CA LYS A 63 -21.01 3.82 -4.14
C LYS A 63 -20.36 3.30 -2.87
N ILE A 64 -21.15 2.70 -1.99
CA ILE A 64 -20.66 2.00 -0.79
C ILE A 64 -21.25 0.59 -0.80
N LEU A 65 -20.37 -0.41 -0.73
CA LEU A 65 -20.72 -1.82 -0.62
C LEU A 65 -20.27 -2.32 0.75
N THR A 66 -21.08 -3.13 1.41
CA THR A 66 -20.79 -3.64 2.75
C THR A 66 -21.09 -5.13 2.80
N ASP A 67 -20.16 -5.91 3.36
CA ASP A 67 -20.39 -7.27 3.84
C ASP A 67 -20.21 -7.33 5.37
N GLN A 68 -20.24 -8.53 5.96
CA GLN A 68 -20.16 -8.73 7.41
C GLN A 68 -18.94 -8.05 8.07
N PHE A 69 -17.78 -8.03 7.41
CA PHE A 69 -16.53 -7.53 7.98
C PHE A 69 -15.82 -6.51 7.09
N THR A 70 -16.33 -6.21 5.92
CA THR A 70 -15.66 -5.42 4.89
C THR A 70 -16.60 -4.36 4.36
N LYS A 71 -16.09 -3.13 4.22
CA LYS A 71 -16.80 -2.03 3.57
C LYS A 71 -15.94 -1.50 2.43
N LYS A 72 -16.45 -1.50 1.21
CA LYS A 72 -15.80 -0.93 0.03
C LYS A 72 -16.47 0.39 -0.36
N TYR A 73 -15.68 1.42 -0.52
CA TYR A 73 -16.07 2.72 -1.06
C TYR A 73 -15.55 2.83 -2.48
N ALA A 74 -16.41 3.22 -3.42
CA ALA A 74 -16.00 3.74 -4.71
C ALA A 74 -16.10 5.27 -4.68
N PHE A 75 -15.02 5.93 -5.06
CA PHE A 75 -14.92 7.37 -5.13
C PHE A 75 -14.77 7.82 -6.58
N GLU A 76 -15.54 8.80 -7.00
CA GLU A 76 -15.28 9.59 -8.21
C GLU A 76 -14.34 10.74 -7.87
N LEU A 77 -13.33 10.94 -8.70
CA LEU A 77 -12.36 12.02 -8.61
C LEU A 77 -12.84 13.22 -9.42
N SER A 78 -12.26 14.41 -9.20
CA SER A 78 -12.62 15.64 -9.94
C SER A 78 -12.55 15.50 -11.46
N ASP A 79 -11.69 14.61 -11.96
CA ASP A 79 -11.54 14.28 -13.38
C ASP A 79 -12.43 13.13 -13.87
N LYS A 80 -13.49 12.80 -13.12
CA LYS A 80 -14.52 11.79 -13.44
C LYS A 80 -14.05 10.34 -13.48
N ARG A 81 -12.82 10.08 -13.01
CA ARG A 81 -12.28 8.73 -12.86
C ARG A 81 -12.65 8.15 -11.50
N GLN A 82 -12.63 6.83 -11.38
CA GLN A 82 -12.96 6.16 -10.13
C GLN A 82 -11.78 5.41 -9.49
N ILE A 83 -11.74 5.45 -8.17
CA ILE A 83 -10.87 4.62 -7.34
C ILE A 83 -11.69 3.92 -6.25
N GLU A 84 -11.09 2.91 -5.64
CA GLU A 84 -11.74 2.16 -4.56
C GLU A 84 -10.89 2.18 -3.28
N THR A 85 -11.58 2.21 -2.15
CA THR A 85 -10.99 2.14 -0.80
C THR A 85 -11.72 1.06 -0.01
N VAL A 86 -10.99 0.23 0.73
CA VAL A 86 -11.59 -0.89 1.47
C VAL A 86 -11.27 -0.76 2.95
N ILE A 87 -12.27 -0.93 3.81
CA ILE A 87 -12.10 -1.08 5.26
C ILE A 87 -12.39 -2.52 5.62
N ILE A 88 -11.45 -3.15 6.33
CA ILE A 88 -11.58 -4.50 6.85
C ILE A 88 -11.65 -4.41 8.38
N LYS A 89 -12.78 -4.80 8.95
CA LYS A 89 -13.00 -4.93 10.38
C LYS A 89 -12.34 -6.21 10.88
N ARG A 90 -11.50 -6.08 11.90
CA ARG A 90 -10.87 -7.21 12.59
C ARG A 90 -11.09 -7.06 14.08
N ARG A 91 -11.01 -8.17 14.82
CA ARG A 91 -11.10 -8.18 16.30
C ARG A 91 -10.08 -7.24 16.96
N THR A 92 -8.93 -7.02 16.32
CA THR A 92 -7.83 -6.18 16.82
C THR A 92 -7.83 -4.76 16.21
N GLY A 93 -8.96 -4.31 15.66
CA GLY A 93 -9.11 -2.98 15.08
C GLY A 93 -9.16 -2.96 13.56
N ASN A 94 -9.68 -1.86 13.01
CA ASN A 94 -9.98 -1.74 11.59
C ASN A 94 -8.72 -1.43 10.77
N THR A 95 -8.65 -1.99 9.56
CA THR A 95 -7.61 -1.70 8.57
C THR A 95 -8.24 -1.03 7.37
N ILE A 96 -7.71 0.12 6.95
CA ILE A 96 -8.10 0.78 5.70
C ILE A 96 -7.04 0.51 4.62
N CYS A 97 -7.51 0.19 3.43
CA CYS A 97 -6.72 -0.07 2.24
C CYS A 97 -6.91 1.11 1.27
N LEU A 98 -5.85 1.89 1.08
CA LEU A 98 -5.86 3.12 0.29
C LEU A 98 -5.31 2.85 -1.12
N SER A 99 -5.96 3.45 -2.12
CA SER A 99 -5.46 3.54 -3.49
C SER A 99 -4.46 4.69 -3.63
N THR A 100 -3.52 4.54 -4.55
CA THR A 100 -2.39 5.46 -4.76
C THR A 100 -2.31 6.00 -6.19
N GLN A 101 -2.97 5.34 -7.13
CA GLN A 101 -3.00 5.70 -8.54
C GLN A 101 -4.39 5.41 -9.12
N VAL A 102 -4.68 6.00 -10.29
CA VAL A 102 -5.80 5.58 -11.13
C VAL A 102 -5.27 4.61 -12.17
N GLY A 103 -5.58 3.32 -11.97
CA GLY A 103 -4.92 2.23 -12.68
C GLY A 103 -3.55 1.88 -12.09
N CYS A 104 -2.79 1.01 -12.75
CA CYS A 104 -1.49 0.57 -12.28
C CYS A 104 -0.56 0.21 -13.46
N PRO A 105 0.69 0.71 -13.50
CA PRO A 105 1.60 0.47 -14.63
C PRO A 105 2.23 -0.93 -14.61
N VAL A 106 2.10 -1.66 -13.51
CA VAL A 106 2.83 -2.93 -13.27
C VAL A 106 2.26 -4.10 -14.06
N GLN A 107 0.95 -4.07 -14.34
CA GLN A 107 0.26 -5.11 -15.12
C GLN A 107 0.44 -6.53 -14.55
N CYS A 108 0.41 -6.70 -13.22
CA CYS A 108 0.45 -8.04 -12.62
C CYS A 108 -0.71 -8.89 -13.17
N ARG A 109 -0.42 -10.06 -13.72
CA ARG A 109 -1.44 -10.91 -14.39
C ARG A 109 -2.53 -11.44 -13.46
N PHE A 110 -2.25 -11.43 -12.17
CA PHE A 110 -3.17 -11.86 -11.10
C PHE A 110 -3.94 -10.68 -10.47
N CYS A 111 -3.83 -9.46 -11.01
CA CYS A 111 -4.41 -8.25 -10.46
C CYS A 111 -5.22 -7.49 -11.50
N LYS A 112 -6.48 -7.19 -11.18
CA LYS A 112 -7.40 -6.45 -12.04
C LYS A 112 -7.01 -4.98 -12.23
N SER A 113 -6.35 -4.38 -11.23
CA SER A 113 -5.93 -2.97 -11.28
C SER A 113 -4.95 -2.64 -12.41
N GLY A 114 -4.23 -3.65 -12.92
CA GLY A 114 -3.28 -3.49 -14.01
C GLY A 114 -3.87 -3.63 -15.42
N GLU A 115 -5.10 -4.15 -15.56
CA GLU A 115 -5.71 -4.48 -16.86
C GLU A 115 -5.82 -3.26 -17.78
N ASN A 116 -6.09 -2.09 -17.22
CA ASN A 116 -6.27 -0.83 -17.97
C ASN A 116 -5.02 0.06 -17.98
N GLY A 117 -3.87 -0.46 -17.52
CA GLY A 117 -2.64 0.32 -17.39
C GLY A 117 -2.74 1.46 -16.37
N LEU A 118 -1.78 2.39 -16.41
CA LEU A 118 -1.77 3.60 -15.58
C LEU A 118 -2.38 4.77 -16.33
N ILE A 119 -3.32 5.48 -15.69
CA ILE A 119 -3.85 6.74 -16.20
C ILE A 119 -3.13 7.93 -15.57
N ARG A 120 -3.07 7.99 -14.24
CA ARG A 120 -2.30 9.00 -13.50
C ARG A 120 -2.06 8.62 -12.04
N ASN A 121 -1.13 9.32 -11.41
CA ASN A 121 -0.96 9.31 -9.96
C ASN A 121 -2.11 10.05 -9.26
N LEU A 122 -2.42 9.62 -8.02
CA LEU A 122 -3.24 10.41 -7.11
C LEU A 122 -2.37 11.47 -6.42
N SER A 123 -2.93 12.64 -6.20
CA SER A 123 -2.36 13.65 -5.31
C SER A 123 -2.39 13.19 -3.85
N THR A 124 -1.55 13.81 -3.02
CA THR A 124 -1.54 13.59 -1.57
C THR A 124 -2.94 13.83 -0.98
N ALA A 125 -3.65 14.87 -1.40
CA ALA A 125 -5.01 15.17 -0.96
C ALA A 125 -5.99 14.06 -1.32
N GLU A 126 -5.96 13.52 -2.54
CA GLU A 126 -6.82 12.39 -2.95
C GLU A 126 -6.53 11.12 -2.13
N ILE A 127 -5.26 10.89 -1.73
CA ILE A 127 -4.87 9.78 -0.86
C ILE A 127 -5.41 10.00 0.57
N ILE A 128 -5.18 11.18 1.14
CA ILE A 128 -5.60 11.51 2.52
C ILE A 128 -7.12 11.54 2.65
N GLN A 129 -7.83 12.05 1.64
CA GLN A 129 -9.29 12.15 1.72
C GLN A 129 -9.99 10.78 1.72
N GLN A 130 -9.39 9.74 1.13
CA GLN A 130 -9.89 8.37 1.27
C GLN A 130 -9.94 7.93 2.73
N PHE A 131 -8.97 8.35 3.54
CA PHE A 131 -8.95 8.09 4.98
C PHE A 131 -10.00 8.93 5.71
N LEU A 132 -10.01 10.24 5.47
CA LEU A 132 -10.89 11.20 6.16
C LEU A 132 -12.37 10.92 5.91
N PHE A 133 -12.73 10.47 4.70
CA PHE A 133 -14.12 10.26 4.32
C PHE A 133 -14.82 9.18 5.14
N THR A 134 -14.08 8.16 5.58
CA THR A 134 -14.71 6.98 6.18
C THR A 134 -15.34 7.25 7.55
N ASN A 135 -14.81 8.23 8.31
CA ASN A 135 -15.16 8.54 9.70
C ASN A 135 -15.21 7.30 10.64
N GLU A 136 -14.58 6.19 10.24
CA GLU A 136 -14.48 4.97 11.02
C GLU A 136 -13.21 5.04 11.87
N LYS A 137 -13.22 4.43 13.06
CA LYS A 137 -12.00 4.32 13.86
C LYS A 137 -11.02 3.38 13.14
N ILE A 138 -9.97 3.94 12.56
CA ILE A 138 -8.93 3.17 11.85
C ILE A 138 -7.74 2.92 12.77
N ASN A 139 -7.22 1.69 12.76
CA ASN A 139 -6.05 1.28 13.55
C ASN A 139 -4.84 0.97 12.66
N ARG A 140 -5.07 0.62 11.39
CA ARG A 140 -4.01 0.31 10.42
C ARG A 140 -4.35 0.89 9.05
N ILE A 141 -3.34 1.43 8.38
CA ILE A 141 -3.41 1.93 7.01
C ILE A 141 -2.48 1.04 6.17
N VAL A 142 -3.00 0.52 5.07
CA VAL A 142 -2.20 -0.21 4.09
C VAL A 142 -2.36 0.43 2.72
N PHE A 143 -1.25 0.67 2.03
CA PHE A 143 -1.24 1.09 0.62
C PHE A 143 -1.21 -0.16 -0.26
N MET A 144 -2.36 -0.82 -0.34
CA MET A 144 -2.59 -2.07 -1.10
C MET A 144 -3.84 -1.97 -2.00
N GLY A 145 -4.33 -0.74 -2.23
CA GLY A 145 -5.45 -0.47 -3.11
C GLY A 145 -5.02 -0.50 -4.58
N ILE A 146 -5.58 0.38 -5.40
CA ILE A 146 -5.20 0.54 -6.81
C ILE A 146 -3.84 1.26 -6.89
N GLY A 147 -2.92 0.71 -7.69
CA GLY A 147 -1.62 1.29 -8.00
C GLY A 147 -0.41 0.62 -7.34
N GLU A 148 0.77 1.00 -7.79
CA GLU A 148 2.06 0.71 -7.14
C GLU A 148 2.51 1.96 -6.37
N PRO A 149 2.46 1.94 -5.02
CA PRO A 149 2.73 3.12 -4.20
C PRO A 149 4.08 3.77 -4.47
N LEU A 150 5.12 2.98 -4.74
CA LEU A 150 6.46 3.53 -4.96
C LEU A 150 6.61 4.23 -6.32
N TYR A 151 5.76 3.93 -7.31
CA TYR A 151 5.69 4.74 -8.54
C TYR A 151 4.94 6.06 -8.34
N ASN A 152 4.27 6.25 -7.21
CA ASN A 152 3.76 7.54 -6.74
C ASN A 152 4.53 8.05 -5.50
N TYR A 153 5.86 7.91 -5.52
CA TYR A 153 6.74 8.08 -4.35
C TYR A 153 6.50 9.39 -3.58
N ASN A 154 6.58 10.54 -4.25
CA ASN A 154 6.53 11.84 -3.58
C ASN A 154 5.21 12.06 -2.83
N GLU A 155 4.09 11.75 -3.48
CA GLU A 155 2.76 11.91 -2.89
C GLU A 155 2.53 10.91 -1.74
N ILE A 156 3.06 9.69 -1.85
CA ILE A 156 2.95 8.68 -0.80
C ILE A 156 3.77 9.04 0.43
N ILE A 157 5.02 9.47 0.25
CA ILE A 157 5.84 9.88 1.40
C ILE A 157 5.24 11.11 2.08
N ARG A 158 4.73 12.08 1.29
CA ARG A 158 4.03 13.24 1.84
C ARG A 158 2.77 12.83 2.61
N ALA A 159 1.96 11.92 2.07
CA ALA A 159 0.80 11.39 2.77
C ALA A 159 1.18 10.70 4.09
N VAL A 160 2.26 9.90 4.10
CA VAL A 160 2.76 9.26 5.33
C VAL A 160 3.19 10.30 6.37
N HIS A 161 3.82 11.40 5.97
CA HIS A 161 4.13 12.49 6.90
C HIS A 161 2.87 13.14 7.48
N ILE A 162 1.88 13.43 6.64
CA ILE A 162 0.62 14.03 7.07
C ILE A 162 -0.11 13.12 8.06
N LEU A 163 -0.24 11.83 7.73
CA LEU A 163 -0.90 10.83 8.57
C LEU A 163 -0.24 10.73 9.96
N ARG A 164 1.10 10.87 10.03
CA ARG A 164 1.87 10.70 11.27
C ARG A 164 2.07 11.99 12.07
N ASP A 165 1.66 13.13 11.55
CA ASP A 165 1.95 14.41 12.20
C ASP A 165 1.16 14.58 13.49
N ARG A 166 1.87 14.87 14.59
CA ARG A 166 1.31 14.99 15.94
C ARG A 166 0.39 16.19 16.11
N ASN A 167 0.47 17.19 15.23
CA ASN A 167 -0.41 18.35 15.26
C ASN A 167 -1.72 18.10 14.51
N GLY A 168 -1.84 16.98 13.77
CA GLY A 168 -3.02 16.61 13.01
C GLY A 168 -3.51 15.21 13.37
N LEU A 169 -3.37 14.28 12.42
CA LEU A 169 -3.94 12.93 12.52
C LEU A 169 -3.26 12.01 13.54
N ASP A 170 -1.99 12.29 13.88
CA ASP A 170 -1.20 11.56 14.89
C ASP A 170 -1.28 10.03 14.78
N PHE A 171 -1.27 9.51 13.55
CA PHE A 171 -1.43 8.08 13.33
C PHE A 171 -0.16 7.31 13.73
N PRO A 172 -0.28 6.19 14.45
CA PRO A 172 0.87 5.47 14.94
C PRO A 172 1.73 4.92 13.79
N THR A 173 3.03 5.07 13.97
CA THR A 173 4.07 4.66 13.02
C THR A 173 3.93 3.19 12.58
N ASP A 174 3.65 2.31 13.54
CA ASP A 174 3.54 0.86 13.31
C ASP A 174 2.21 0.45 12.67
N GLY A 175 1.27 1.40 12.56
CA GLY A 175 -0.02 1.21 11.92
C GLY A 175 0.02 1.42 10.41
N ILE A 176 1.10 1.95 9.83
CA ILE A 176 1.16 2.26 8.38
C ILE A 176 2.04 1.23 7.67
N SER A 177 1.52 0.62 6.60
CA SER A 177 2.25 -0.31 5.74
C SER A 177 2.24 0.13 4.27
N ILE A 178 3.41 0.21 3.65
CA ILE A 178 3.55 0.33 2.19
C ILE A 178 3.78 -1.05 1.61
N SER A 179 2.95 -1.45 0.64
CA SER A 179 3.20 -2.62 -0.19
C SER A 179 3.80 -2.21 -1.51
N THR A 180 4.75 -2.99 -2.04
CA THR A 180 5.39 -2.69 -3.31
C THR A 180 5.83 -3.94 -4.05
N VAL A 181 5.80 -3.92 -5.39
CA VAL A 181 6.47 -4.92 -6.24
C VAL A 181 7.97 -4.64 -6.42
N GLY A 182 8.48 -3.57 -5.82
CA GLY A 182 9.91 -3.30 -5.68
C GLY A 182 10.59 -2.65 -6.90
N PRO A 183 10.17 -1.46 -7.35
CA PRO A 183 11.01 -0.63 -8.20
C PRO A 183 12.30 -0.26 -7.47
N ILE A 184 13.43 -0.71 -8.02
CA ILE A 184 14.76 -0.68 -7.40
C ILE A 184 15.17 0.73 -6.97
N ASP A 185 15.05 1.71 -7.87
CA ASP A 185 15.39 3.11 -7.61
C ASP A 185 14.56 3.69 -6.45
N LYS A 186 13.27 3.37 -6.41
CA LYS A 186 12.37 3.85 -5.35
C LYS A 186 12.56 3.12 -4.03
N LEU A 187 12.91 1.83 -4.06
CA LEU A 187 13.30 1.08 -2.85
C LEU A 187 14.58 1.67 -2.24
N GLN A 188 15.56 2.04 -3.06
CA GLN A 188 16.76 2.73 -2.59
C GLN A 188 16.41 4.08 -1.95
N MET A 189 15.55 4.88 -2.58
CA MET A 189 15.04 6.13 -2.00
C MET A 189 14.34 5.88 -0.66
N LEU A 190 13.43 4.89 -0.58
CA LEU A 190 12.70 4.56 0.63
C LEU A 190 13.62 4.07 1.77
N ARG A 191 14.68 3.34 1.44
CA ARG A 191 15.70 2.89 2.40
C ARG A 191 16.36 4.09 3.08
N GLU A 192 16.69 5.12 2.31
CA GLU A 192 17.34 6.32 2.83
C GLU A 192 16.36 7.27 3.54
N GLU A 193 15.07 7.17 3.24
CA GLU A 193 14.03 7.94 3.91
C GLU A 193 13.99 7.63 5.41
N HIS A 194 14.10 8.65 6.27
CA HIS A 194 14.16 8.49 7.73
C HIS A 194 12.77 8.30 8.36
N ILE A 195 11.92 7.51 7.70
CA ILE A 195 10.54 7.25 8.09
C ILE A 195 10.42 5.76 8.39
N LYS A 196 10.27 5.43 9.67
CA LYS A 196 9.97 4.05 10.08
C LYS A 196 8.53 3.73 9.67
N ILE A 197 8.32 2.82 8.73
CA ILE A 197 7.00 2.25 8.40
C ILE A 197 7.13 0.75 8.18
N GLN A 198 6.01 0.02 8.18
CA GLN A 198 6.00 -1.38 7.79
C GLN A 198 6.18 -1.48 6.27
N LEU A 199 7.08 -2.35 5.82
CA LEU A 199 7.29 -2.62 4.40
C LEU A 199 6.79 -4.02 4.07
N VAL A 200 5.97 -4.11 3.02
CA VAL A 200 5.50 -5.35 2.44
C VAL A 200 6.04 -5.48 1.02
N LEU A 201 6.84 -6.52 0.75
CA LEU A 201 7.29 -6.83 -0.61
C LEU A 201 6.32 -7.83 -1.24
N SER A 202 5.64 -7.41 -2.29
CA SER A 202 4.85 -8.24 -3.20
C SER A 202 5.78 -9.06 -4.11
N LEU A 203 6.29 -10.18 -3.57
CA LEU A 203 7.33 -10.98 -4.20
C LEU A 203 6.76 -11.94 -5.25
N HIS A 204 5.83 -12.81 -4.87
CA HIS A 204 5.08 -13.74 -5.75
C HIS A 204 5.88 -14.72 -6.65
N ALA A 205 7.20 -14.69 -6.67
CA ALA A 205 8.05 -15.60 -7.46
C ALA A 205 9.41 -15.76 -6.78
N THR A 206 10.21 -16.73 -7.23
CA THR A 206 11.57 -16.97 -6.68
C THR A 206 12.68 -16.99 -7.73
N ASP A 207 12.34 -16.89 -9.00
CA ASP A 207 13.25 -16.67 -10.12
C ASP A 207 12.73 -15.55 -11.01
N GLN A 208 13.62 -15.01 -11.85
CA GLN A 208 13.31 -13.89 -12.72
C GLN A 208 12.27 -14.28 -13.78
N GLU A 209 12.38 -15.45 -14.39
CA GLU A 209 11.46 -15.91 -15.44
C GLU A 209 10.01 -15.95 -14.94
N THR A 210 9.79 -16.57 -13.78
CA THR A 210 8.46 -16.64 -13.16
C THR A 210 8.00 -15.25 -12.71
N ARG A 211 8.91 -14.39 -12.24
CA ARG A 211 8.58 -13.01 -11.86
C ARG A 211 8.15 -12.18 -13.07
N ASP A 212 8.86 -12.27 -14.18
CA ASP A 212 8.56 -11.54 -15.42
C ASP A 212 7.24 -12.00 -16.00
N TYR A 213 6.97 -13.31 -15.92
CA TYR A 213 5.67 -13.87 -16.28
C TYR A 213 4.55 -13.29 -15.40
N LEU A 214 4.68 -13.28 -14.07
CA LEU A 214 3.61 -12.86 -13.16
C LEU A 214 3.46 -11.33 -13.04
N ILE A 215 4.56 -10.58 -13.15
CA ILE A 215 4.69 -9.15 -12.91
C ILE A 215 5.48 -8.49 -14.07
N PRO A 216 4.92 -8.49 -15.30
CA PRO A 216 5.66 -8.12 -16.52
C PRO A 216 6.20 -6.68 -16.50
N GLY A 217 5.49 -5.74 -15.88
CA GLY A 217 5.93 -4.35 -15.72
C GLY A 217 7.20 -4.19 -14.85
N MET A 218 7.66 -5.26 -14.20
CA MET A 218 8.88 -5.30 -13.39
C MET A 218 10.02 -6.13 -14.00
N SER A 219 9.91 -6.53 -15.28
CA SER A 219 10.90 -7.43 -15.93
C SER A 219 12.33 -6.89 -15.96
N LYS A 220 12.50 -5.57 -15.96
CA LYS A 220 13.83 -4.93 -15.90
C LYS A 220 14.43 -4.88 -14.50
N HIS A 221 13.70 -5.29 -13.47
CA HIS A 221 14.14 -5.26 -12.08
C HIS A 221 14.54 -6.67 -11.63
N SER A 222 15.83 -6.83 -11.29
CA SER A 222 16.35 -8.10 -10.79
C SER A 222 15.67 -8.50 -9.48
N ILE A 223 15.07 -9.68 -9.43
CA ILE A 223 14.43 -10.22 -8.23
C ILE A 223 15.41 -10.29 -7.04
N ASN A 224 16.67 -10.64 -7.29
CA ASN A 224 17.70 -10.72 -6.26
C ASN A 224 17.99 -9.34 -5.66
N GLU A 225 18.07 -8.30 -6.50
CA GLU A 225 18.30 -6.93 -6.04
C GLU A 225 17.10 -6.39 -5.26
N VAL A 226 15.88 -6.66 -5.74
CA VAL A 226 14.63 -6.31 -5.04
C VAL A 226 14.58 -6.93 -3.64
N VAL A 227 14.92 -8.22 -3.53
CA VAL A 227 15.00 -8.91 -2.24
C VAL A 227 16.09 -8.30 -1.37
N SER A 228 17.29 -8.06 -1.92
CA SER A 228 18.42 -7.46 -1.19
C SER A 228 18.04 -6.11 -0.60
N LEU A 229 17.53 -5.18 -1.41
CA LEU A 229 17.14 -3.83 -0.98
C LEU A 229 16.03 -3.85 0.07
N THR A 230 15.06 -4.77 -0.07
CA THR A 230 14.00 -4.96 0.93
C THR A 230 14.59 -5.40 2.27
N MET A 231 15.54 -6.34 2.26
CA MET A 231 16.21 -6.81 3.47
C MET A 231 17.09 -5.73 4.10
N GLU A 232 17.76 -4.93 3.29
CA GLU A 232 18.53 -3.77 3.74
C GLU A 232 17.66 -2.70 4.39
N TYR A 233 16.48 -2.41 3.84
CA TYR A 233 15.48 -1.56 4.48
C TYR A 233 15.12 -2.09 5.87
N GLY A 234 14.79 -3.38 5.97
CA GLY A 234 14.44 -4.02 7.24
C GLY A 234 15.55 -3.89 8.29
N ARG A 235 16.80 -4.17 7.89
CA ARG A 235 17.97 -4.02 8.77
C ARG A 235 18.19 -2.57 9.21
N ARG A 236 18.19 -1.64 8.26
CA ARG A 236 18.47 -0.21 8.53
C ARG A 236 17.47 0.41 9.49
N HIS A 237 16.20 0.05 9.35
CA HIS A 237 15.13 0.62 10.19
C HIS A 237 14.83 -0.22 11.44
N ASN A 238 15.55 -1.33 11.65
CA ASN A 238 15.29 -2.35 12.66
C ASN A 238 13.81 -2.79 12.64
N ARG A 239 13.33 -3.17 11.46
CA ARG A 239 11.95 -3.59 11.22
C ARG A 239 11.88 -4.97 10.59
N LYS A 240 10.86 -5.72 11.03
CA LYS A 240 10.44 -6.94 10.37
C LYS A 240 9.81 -6.56 9.03
N VAL A 241 10.31 -7.14 7.95
CA VAL A 241 9.69 -6.98 6.62
C VAL A 241 8.69 -8.10 6.38
N SER A 242 7.58 -7.77 5.72
CA SER A 242 6.59 -8.76 5.31
C SER A 242 6.79 -9.10 3.84
N ILE A 243 6.79 -10.38 3.50
CA ILE A 243 6.84 -10.84 2.11
C ILE A 243 5.45 -11.35 1.77
N ALA A 244 4.79 -10.75 0.78
CA ALA A 244 3.57 -11.27 0.21
C ALA A 244 3.92 -12.27 -0.90
N TYR A 245 3.41 -13.49 -0.77
CA TYR A 245 3.66 -14.58 -1.72
C TYR A 245 2.34 -15.24 -2.10
N LEU A 246 1.89 -14.98 -3.33
CA LEU A 246 0.66 -15.57 -3.86
C LEU A 246 0.99 -16.97 -4.34
N LEU A 247 0.47 -17.99 -3.65
CA LEU A 247 0.76 -19.38 -4.02
C LEU A 247 -0.12 -19.80 -5.19
N LEU A 248 0.53 -20.05 -6.34
CA LEU A 248 -0.09 -20.46 -7.59
C LEU A 248 0.42 -21.86 -7.96
N PRO A 249 -0.41 -22.91 -7.77
CA PRO A 249 0.00 -24.28 -7.99
C PRO A 249 0.50 -24.53 -9.41
N GLY A 250 1.65 -25.21 -9.54
CA GLY A 250 2.31 -25.50 -10.80
C GLY A 250 3.13 -24.36 -11.39
N ILE A 251 3.11 -23.17 -10.77
CA ILE A 251 3.81 -21.98 -11.27
C ILE A 251 4.96 -21.60 -10.33
N ASN A 252 4.66 -21.45 -9.03
CA ASN A 252 5.60 -20.91 -8.05
C ASN A 252 5.59 -21.68 -6.71
N ASP A 253 5.19 -22.94 -6.73
CA ASP A 253 5.09 -23.82 -5.56
C ASP A 253 6.02 -25.05 -5.63
N ARG A 254 7.01 -25.02 -6.54
CA ARG A 254 7.94 -26.14 -6.74
C ARG A 254 8.92 -26.22 -5.57
N ARG A 255 9.56 -27.38 -5.40
CA ARG A 255 10.61 -27.57 -4.39
C ARG A 255 11.74 -26.53 -4.49
N VAL A 256 12.15 -26.16 -5.70
CA VAL A 256 13.18 -25.14 -5.91
C VAL A 256 12.73 -23.75 -5.43
N ASP A 257 11.42 -23.46 -5.49
CA ASP A 257 10.87 -22.19 -5.02
C ASP A 257 10.97 -22.10 -3.49
N SER A 258 10.57 -23.16 -2.77
CA SER A 258 10.71 -23.18 -1.32
C SER A 258 12.17 -23.12 -0.87
N GLU A 259 13.08 -23.84 -1.54
CA GLU A 259 14.52 -23.77 -1.26
C GLU A 259 15.11 -22.35 -1.43
N ARG A 260 14.67 -21.61 -2.45
CA ARG A 260 15.08 -20.21 -2.68
C ARG A 260 14.51 -19.26 -1.62
N LEU A 261 13.24 -19.41 -1.25
CA LEU A 261 12.64 -18.65 -0.14
C LEU A 261 13.34 -18.93 1.18
N SER A 262 13.66 -20.19 1.48
CA SER A 262 14.41 -20.58 2.66
C SER A 262 15.81 -19.96 2.69
N ARG A 263 16.50 -19.93 1.54
CA ARG A 263 17.81 -19.24 1.43
C ARG A 263 17.68 -17.74 1.67
N TRP A 264 16.67 -17.10 1.10
CA TRP A 264 16.47 -15.65 1.26
C TRP A 264 15.99 -15.27 2.66
N PHE A 265 15.17 -16.05 3.33
CA PHE A 265 14.44 -15.60 4.53
C PHE A 265 14.63 -16.47 5.78
N GLY A 266 15.24 -17.65 5.68
CA GLY A 266 15.51 -18.53 6.81
C GLY A 266 16.34 -17.83 7.89
N ASN A 267 15.89 -17.91 9.14
CA ASN A 267 16.51 -17.26 10.31
C ASN A 267 16.63 -15.72 10.21
N LYS A 268 15.89 -15.07 9.31
CA LYS A 268 15.91 -13.59 9.18
C LYS A 268 14.68 -12.98 9.83
N ASN A 269 14.75 -11.68 10.16
CA ASN A 269 13.62 -10.92 10.71
C ASN A 269 12.58 -10.59 9.62
N VAL A 270 11.93 -11.64 9.12
CA VAL A 270 11.01 -11.62 7.97
C VAL A 270 9.80 -12.47 8.31
N ILE A 271 8.64 -12.07 7.80
CA ILE A 271 7.44 -12.91 7.80
C ILE A 271 6.92 -13.09 6.37
N VAL A 272 6.77 -14.34 5.93
CA VAL A 272 6.14 -14.66 4.66
C VAL A 272 4.64 -14.83 4.89
N ASN A 273 3.84 -14.04 4.18
CA ASN A 273 2.39 -14.12 4.13
C ASN A 273 2.01 -14.85 2.84
N LEU A 274 1.65 -16.12 2.96
CA LEU A 274 1.06 -16.88 1.87
C LEU A 274 -0.35 -16.35 1.59
N LEU A 275 -0.61 -16.01 0.34
CA LEU A 275 -1.88 -15.52 -0.16
C LEU A 275 -2.50 -16.60 -1.05
N LYS A 276 -3.83 -16.70 -0.97
CA LYS A 276 -4.62 -17.50 -1.91
C LYS A 276 -5.12 -16.60 -3.03
N TYR A 277 -5.12 -17.12 -4.25
CA TYR A 277 -5.70 -16.43 -5.39
C TYR A 277 -7.24 -16.42 -5.30
N ASN A 278 -7.85 -15.26 -5.51
CA ASN A 278 -9.30 -15.06 -5.42
C ASN A 278 -9.97 -14.85 -6.79
N GLY A 279 -9.19 -14.72 -7.87
CA GLY A 279 -9.75 -14.35 -9.16
C GLY A 279 -10.67 -15.42 -9.72
N LYS A 280 -11.90 -15.02 -10.05
CA LYS A 280 -12.94 -15.90 -10.60
C LYS A 280 -12.95 -16.00 -12.13
N LYS A 281 -12.14 -15.18 -12.82
CA LYS A 281 -12.24 -14.96 -14.29
C LYS A 281 -10.98 -15.27 -15.10
N ASN A 282 -9.81 -15.43 -14.47
CA ASN A 282 -8.60 -15.82 -15.20
C ASN A 282 -8.45 -17.34 -15.18
N TYR A 283 -8.66 -18.00 -16.32
CA TYR A 283 -8.49 -19.45 -16.48
C TYR A 283 -7.02 -19.90 -16.36
N GLU A 284 -6.06 -18.97 -16.42
CA GLU A 284 -4.63 -19.27 -16.33
C GLU A 284 -4.19 -19.65 -14.91
N PHE A 285 -4.93 -19.21 -13.87
CA PHE A 285 -4.53 -19.39 -12.48
C PHE A 285 -5.58 -20.15 -11.68
N ARG A 286 -5.16 -21.27 -11.09
CA ARG A 286 -5.97 -22.03 -10.13
C ARG A 286 -5.71 -21.54 -8.71
N PRO A 287 -6.74 -21.36 -7.87
CA PRO A 287 -6.53 -21.15 -6.44
C PRO A 287 -5.91 -22.39 -5.78
N ALA A 288 -4.87 -22.18 -4.96
CA ALA A 288 -4.32 -23.22 -4.11
C ALA A 288 -5.38 -23.76 -3.12
N SER A 289 -5.38 -25.08 -2.94
CA SER A 289 -6.15 -25.76 -1.90
C SER A 289 -5.57 -25.46 -0.51
N VAL A 290 -6.36 -25.74 0.53
CA VAL A 290 -5.92 -25.57 1.92
C VAL A 290 -4.75 -26.51 2.22
N GLN A 291 -4.74 -27.70 1.64
CA GLN A 291 -3.69 -28.70 1.76
C GLN A 291 -2.39 -28.21 1.11
N GLU A 292 -2.45 -27.67 -0.11
CA GLU A 292 -1.29 -27.11 -0.81
C GLU A 292 -0.67 -25.93 -0.05
N LEU A 293 -1.51 -25.00 0.45
CA LEU A 293 -1.05 -23.86 1.27
C LEU A 293 -0.36 -24.32 2.56
N ASN A 294 -0.95 -25.27 3.28
CA ASN A 294 -0.37 -25.79 4.52
C ASN A 294 0.89 -26.61 4.25
N HIS A 295 0.93 -27.37 3.17
CA HIS A 295 2.12 -28.12 2.77
C HIS A 295 3.30 -27.18 2.50
N PHE A 296 3.09 -26.15 1.66
CA PHE A 296 4.13 -25.17 1.36
C PHE A 296 4.56 -24.37 2.60
N LYS A 297 3.60 -24.00 3.46
CA LYS A 297 3.86 -23.39 4.77
C LYS A 297 4.80 -24.25 5.62
N ASN A 298 4.49 -25.54 5.76
CA ASN A 298 5.27 -26.45 6.60
C ASN A 298 6.72 -26.60 6.11
N ILE A 299 6.94 -26.67 4.79
CA ILE A 299 8.29 -26.74 4.20
C ILE A 299 9.13 -25.50 4.58
N LEU A 300 8.54 -24.31 4.48
CA LEU A 300 9.21 -23.07 4.82
C LEU A 300 9.49 -22.95 6.33
N GLU A 301 8.55 -23.37 7.17
CA GLU A 301 8.73 -23.37 8.63
C GLU A 301 9.82 -24.35 9.09
N GLN A 302 9.94 -25.52 8.45
CA GLN A 302 11.06 -26.45 8.67
C GLN A 302 12.43 -25.82 8.35
N SER A 303 12.45 -24.78 7.51
CA SER A 303 13.64 -24.00 7.18
C SER A 303 13.79 -22.73 8.04
N ASN A 304 13.08 -22.64 9.16
CA ASN A 304 13.07 -21.49 10.08
C ASN A 304 12.62 -20.17 9.41
N VAL A 305 11.69 -20.25 8.47
CA VAL A 305 11.00 -19.07 7.93
C VAL A 305 9.70 -18.88 8.72
N GLN A 306 9.44 -17.68 9.23
CA GLN A 306 8.15 -17.38 9.84
C GLN A 306 7.09 -17.25 8.74
N VAL A 307 6.05 -18.09 8.77
CA VAL A 307 5.01 -18.11 7.72
C VAL A 307 3.62 -17.95 8.31
N THR A 308 2.77 -17.21 7.62
CA THR A 308 1.33 -17.12 7.90
C THR A 308 0.54 -17.30 6.62
N ILE A 309 -0.66 -17.87 6.71
CA ILE A 309 -1.61 -17.92 5.60
C ILE A 309 -2.63 -16.81 5.84
N ARG A 310 -2.76 -15.87 4.90
CA ARG A 310 -3.76 -14.81 5.00
C ARG A 310 -5.08 -15.26 4.38
N GLN A 311 -6.14 -15.13 5.17
CA GLN A 311 -7.51 -15.30 4.69
C GLN A 311 -7.92 -14.09 3.85
N SER A 312 -8.54 -14.35 2.71
CA SER A 312 -9.20 -13.31 1.92
C SER A 312 -10.45 -12.81 2.63
N MET A 313 -10.73 -11.52 2.50
CA MET A 313 -11.91 -10.84 3.06
C MET A 313 -12.46 -9.95 1.95
N GLY A 314 -13.79 -9.86 1.82
CA GLY A 314 -14.42 -8.97 0.84
C GLY A 314 -14.71 -9.58 -0.53
N ASP A 315 -14.46 -10.87 -0.75
CA ASP A 315 -14.67 -11.55 -2.04
C ASP A 315 -16.12 -11.47 -2.55
N SER A 316 -17.10 -11.34 -1.65
CA SER A 316 -18.53 -11.22 -2.01
C SER A 316 -18.88 -9.85 -2.58
N ILE A 317 -18.05 -8.83 -2.35
CA ILE A 317 -18.26 -7.45 -2.77
C ILE A 317 -17.13 -6.94 -3.67
N GLU A 318 -16.33 -7.85 -4.26
CA GLU A 318 -15.18 -7.54 -5.11
C GLU A 318 -14.18 -6.59 -4.41
N ALA A 319 -13.91 -6.82 -3.13
CA ALA A 319 -13.04 -5.99 -2.30
C ALA A 319 -11.75 -6.72 -1.86
N ALA A 320 -11.53 -7.93 -2.35
CA ALA A 320 -10.34 -8.69 -2.04
C ALA A 320 -9.09 -8.06 -2.69
N CYS A 321 -7.91 -8.41 -2.17
CA CYS A 321 -6.65 -7.98 -2.77
C CYS A 321 -6.58 -8.43 -4.23
N GLY A 322 -6.36 -7.48 -5.15
CA GLY A 322 -6.28 -7.73 -6.58
C GLY A 322 -7.60 -7.65 -7.36
N GLU A 323 -8.75 -7.44 -6.69
CA GLU A 323 -10.06 -7.33 -7.36
C GLU A 323 -10.48 -5.89 -7.67
N LEU A 324 -9.79 -4.91 -7.09
CA LEU A 324 -10.10 -3.50 -7.28
C LEU A 324 -9.78 -3.06 -8.70
N ALA A 325 -10.70 -2.32 -9.32
CA ALA A 325 -10.56 -1.87 -10.69
C ALA A 325 -11.11 -0.46 -10.86
N ILE A 326 -10.52 0.25 -11.82
CA ILE A 326 -11.13 1.48 -12.31
C ILE A 326 -12.43 1.16 -13.05
N LYS A 327 -13.38 2.08 -12.98
CA LYS A 327 -14.63 2.05 -13.74
C LYS A 327 -14.79 3.32 -14.55
#